data_AF-A0A4Q5T5S5-F1
#
_entry.id   AF-A0A4Q5T5S5-F1
#
_cell.length_a   1.000
_cell.length_b   1.000
_cell.length_c   1.000
_cell.angle_alpha   90.00
_cell.angle_beta   90.00
_cell.angle_gamma   90.00
#
_symmetry.space_group_name_H-M   'P 1'
#
loop_
_entity.id
_entity.type
_entity.pdbx_description
1 polymer ?
#
loop_
_entity_poly.entity_id
_entity_poly.type
_entity_poly.pdbx_seq_one_letter_code
_entity_poly.pdbx_strand_id
1 'polypeptide(L)'
;MLQKIHIQNYAIITELEISFSNHLNIITGETGAGKSILMGALNLVLGERADSAVLLDREKKCVVEATFNVNKSAGIQAFTEKYELDSDEEIILRREISAAGKSRSFINDTPVNLSQLKELAILLVDLHQQFDTMELGSEQFQRQVMDALAGNATLVDQLKERYTQYNTTKKKLEML
;
A
#
# COMPACT_ATOMS: atom_id res chain seq x y z
N MET A 1 -11.64 -1.22 0.25
CA MET A 1 -11.91 -0.88 -1.16
C MET A 1 -11.73 0.62 -1.37
N LEU A 2 -11.00 1.02 -2.41
CA LEU A 2 -10.85 2.43 -2.81
C LEU A 2 -12.20 2.99 -3.30
N GLN A 3 -12.71 4.03 -2.64
CA GLN A 3 -13.95 4.72 -3.00
C GLN A 3 -13.68 6.02 -3.76
N LYS A 4 -12.67 6.77 -3.35
CA LYS A 4 -12.40 8.10 -3.89
C LYS A 4 -10.90 8.38 -3.91
N ILE A 5 -10.46 9.11 -4.92
CA ILE A 5 -9.14 9.74 -4.95
C ILE A 5 -9.30 11.21 -5.31
N HIS A 6 -8.61 12.06 -4.56
CA HIS A 6 -8.51 13.50 -4.80
C HIS A 6 -7.03 13.84 -5.01
N ILE A 7 -6.74 14.57 -6.09
CA ILE A 7 -5.39 14.92 -6.52
C ILE A 7 -5.36 16.41 -6.79
N GLN A 8 -4.39 17.11 -6.21
CA GLN A 8 -4.17 18.53 -6.42
C GLN A 8 -2.69 18.81 -6.67
N ASN A 9 -2.41 19.61 -7.71
CA ASN A 9 -1.08 20.07 -8.07
C ASN A 9 -0.04 18.94 -8.30
N TYR A 10 -0.42 17.92 -9.08
CA TYR A 10 0.38 16.71 -9.34
C TYR A 10 0.57 16.48 -10.84
N ALA A 11 1.80 16.39 -11.31
CA ALA A 11 2.20 16.23 -12.72
C ALA A 11 1.57 17.30 -13.64
N ILE A 12 0.51 16.94 -14.39
CA ILE A 12 -0.27 17.88 -15.23
C ILE A 12 -1.65 18.19 -14.66
N ILE A 13 -1.99 17.60 -13.51
CA ILE A 13 -3.28 17.76 -12.83
C ILE A 13 -3.21 18.98 -11.93
N THR A 14 -4.04 19.98 -12.23
CA THR A 14 -4.30 21.09 -11.31
C THR A 14 -5.13 20.62 -10.12
N GLU A 15 -6.25 19.97 -10.42
CA GLU A 15 -7.18 19.37 -9.46
C GLU A 15 -7.99 18.28 -10.17
N LEU A 16 -8.18 17.14 -9.51
CA LEU A 16 -8.93 16.01 -10.02
C LEU A 16 -9.57 15.27 -8.85
N GLU A 17 -10.83 14.92 -9.01
CA GLU A 17 -11.55 14.05 -8.09
C GLU A 17 -12.20 12.92 -8.87
N ILE A 18 -11.96 11.68 -8.45
CA ILE A 18 -12.59 10.49 -9.03
C ILE A 18 -13.26 9.69 -7.92
N SER A 19 -14.53 9.37 -8.11
CA SER A 19 -15.27 8.39 -7.31
C SER A 19 -15.31 7.06 -8.05
N PHE A 20 -14.90 5.99 -7.38
CA PHE A 20 -14.84 4.64 -7.93
C PHE A 20 -16.11 3.86 -7.56
N SER A 21 -16.54 3.01 -8.48
CA SER A 21 -17.61 2.04 -8.22
C SER A 21 -17.10 0.87 -7.40
N ASN A 22 -18.00 0.16 -6.71
CA ASN A 22 -17.67 -1.00 -5.87
C ASN A 22 -17.25 -2.27 -6.64
N HIS A 23 -17.18 -2.20 -7.98
CA HIS A 23 -16.91 -3.34 -8.83
C HIS A 23 -15.73 -3.05 -9.75
N LEU A 24 -15.88 -3.33 -11.04
CA LEU A 24 -14.86 -3.12 -12.03
C LEU A 24 -14.83 -1.65 -12.46
N ASN A 25 -13.69 -1.01 -12.26
CA ASN A 25 -13.40 0.33 -12.74
C ASN A 25 -12.41 0.23 -13.91
N ILE A 26 -12.80 0.71 -15.08
CA ILE A 26 -11.95 0.69 -16.28
C ILE A 26 -11.57 2.12 -16.62
N ILE A 27 -10.26 2.39 -16.63
CA ILE A 27 -9.70 3.69 -17.01
C ILE A 27 -9.09 3.55 -18.40
N THR A 28 -9.60 4.34 -19.35
CA THR A 28 -9.13 4.40 -20.73
C THR A 28 -8.68 5.81 -21.10
N GLY A 29 -7.88 5.94 -22.15
CA GLY A 29 -7.45 7.23 -22.68
C GLY A 29 -6.76 7.06 -24.03
N GLU A 30 -6.45 8.18 -24.67
CA GLU A 30 -5.79 8.21 -25.99
C GLU A 30 -4.30 7.86 -25.88
N THR A 31 -3.61 8.53 -24.95
CA THR A 31 -2.21 8.27 -24.63
C THR A 31 -2.15 7.78 -23.19
N GLY A 32 -1.51 6.63 -22.94
CA GLY A 32 -1.47 6.00 -21.61
C GLY A 32 -0.93 6.87 -20.47
N ALA A 33 -0.46 8.09 -20.76
CA ALA A 33 -0.05 9.12 -19.82
C ALA A 33 -1.10 9.37 -18.72
N GLY A 34 -2.39 9.53 -19.04
CA GLY A 34 -3.41 9.81 -18.03
C GLY A 34 -3.56 8.69 -17.00
N LYS A 35 -3.52 7.43 -17.46
CA LYS A 35 -3.51 6.26 -16.59
C LYS A 35 -2.25 6.21 -15.73
N SER A 36 -1.07 6.41 -16.33
CA SER A 36 0.21 6.38 -15.61
C SER A 36 0.31 7.47 -14.55
N ILE A 37 -0.23 8.67 -14.81
CA ILE A 37 -0.28 9.77 -13.85
C ILE A 37 -1.15 9.39 -12.65
N LEU A 38 -2.35 8.85 -12.90
CA LEU A 38 -3.26 8.41 -11.85
C LEU A 38 -2.65 7.27 -11.01
N MET A 39 -2.02 6.29 -11.65
CA MET A 39 -1.31 5.21 -10.95
C MET A 39 -0.13 5.75 -10.14
N GLY A 40 0.59 6.76 -10.64
CA GLY A 40 1.65 7.44 -9.91
C GLY A 40 1.13 8.14 -8.65
N ALA A 41 0.00 8.85 -8.75
CA ALA A 41 -0.63 9.49 -7.60
C ALA A 41 -1.09 8.45 -6.56
N LEU A 42 -1.69 7.33 -7.02
CA LEU A 42 -2.09 6.24 -6.14
C LEU A 42 -0.88 5.61 -5.44
N ASN A 43 0.22 5.35 -6.14
CA ASN A 43 1.46 4.86 -5.54
C ASN A 43 1.99 5.85 -4.49
N LEU A 44 1.97 7.15 -4.78
CA LEU A 44 2.44 8.19 -3.86
C LEU A 44 1.65 8.19 -2.54
N VAL A 45 0.32 8.09 -2.60
CA VAL A 45 -0.53 8.06 -1.39
C VAL A 45 -0.43 6.74 -0.62
N LEU A 46 -0.04 5.65 -1.30
CA LEU A 46 0.26 4.35 -0.69
C LEU A 46 1.70 4.27 -0.11
N GLY A 47 2.43 5.38 -0.12
CA GLY A 47 3.71 5.50 0.57
C GLY A 47 4.94 5.30 -0.32
N GLU A 48 4.80 5.28 -1.65
CA GLU A 48 5.98 5.40 -2.51
C GLU A 48 6.73 6.71 -2.28
N ARG A 49 8.04 6.68 -2.60
CA ARG A 49 8.88 7.87 -2.41
C ARG A 49 8.43 8.98 -3.35
N ALA A 50 8.22 10.16 -2.76
CA ALA A 50 7.92 11.36 -3.51
C ALA A 50 9.17 11.89 -4.21
N ASP A 51 9.06 12.19 -5.50
CA ASP A 51 10.01 13.06 -6.19
C ASP A 51 9.41 14.48 -6.25
N SER A 52 10.19 15.48 -5.87
CA SER A 52 9.81 16.89 -6.01
C SER A 52 9.56 17.32 -7.47
N ALA A 53 10.05 16.57 -8.45
CA ALA A 53 9.75 16.78 -9.87
C ALA A 53 8.28 16.57 -10.23
N VAL A 54 7.49 16.04 -9.30
CA VAL A 54 6.07 15.72 -9.50
C VAL A 54 5.15 16.93 -9.34
N LEU A 55 5.61 18.06 -8.77
CA LEU A 55 4.79 19.25 -8.65
C LEU A 55 4.54 19.92 -10.01
N LEU A 56 3.27 20.22 -10.31
CA LEU A 56 2.90 21.03 -11.49
C LEU A 56 3.34 22.49 -11.29
N ASP A 57 2.86 23.09 -10.21
CA ASP A 57 3.22 24.42 -9.73
C ASP A 57 4.19 24.26 -8.54
N ARG A 58 5.44 24.67 -8.76
CA ARG A 58 6.53 24.54 -7.79
C ARG A 58 6.41 25.47 -6.59
N GLU A 59 5.51 26.45 -6.64
CA GLU A 59 5.28 27.39 -5.54
C GLU A 59 4.16 26.93 -4.60
N LYS A 60 3.37 25.93 -5.01
CA LYS A 60 2.24 25.42 -4.22
C LYS A 60 2.51 24.02 -3.70
N LYS A 61 1.81 23.63 -2.63
CA LYS A 61 1.85 22.23 -2.17
C LYS A 61 1.09 21.31 -3.13
N CYS A 62 1.55 20.08 -3.27
CA CYS A 62 0.84 18.97 -3.89
C CYS A 62 0.11 18.17 -2.81
N VAL A 63 -1.11 17.73 -3.08
CA VAL A 63 -1.92 16.90 -2.19
C VAL A 63 -2.49 15.73 -2.97
N VAL A 64 -2.27 14.50 -2.48
CA VAL A 64 -2.98 13.31 -2.95
C VAL A 64 -3.66 12.67 -1.76
N GLU A 65 -4.96 12.44 -1.88
CA GLU A 65 -5.79 11.84 -0.84
C GLU A 65 -6.60 10.69 -1.44
N ALA A 66 -6.67 9.57 -0.71
CA ALA A 66 -7.44 8.40 -1.11
C ALA A 66 -8.29 7.91 0.06
N THR A 67 -9.57 7.68 -0.21
CA THR A 67 -10.55 7.18 0.76
C THR A 67 -10.83 5.72 0.49
N PHE A 68 -10.70 4.90 1.53
CA PHE A 68 -10.94 3.47 1.48
C PHE A 68 -12.04 3.09 2.45
N ASN A 69 -13.03 2.33 1.98
CA ASN A 69 -13.92 1.60 2.87
C ASN A 69 -13.22 0.32 3.34
N VAL A 70 -13.10 0.12 4.64
CA VAL A 70 -12.29 -0.98 5.21
C VAL A 70 -13.10 -2.06 5.93
N ASN A 71 -14.45 -1.95 5.93
CA ASN A 71 -15.41 -2.93 6.46
C ASN A 71 -14.84 -3.83 7.59
N LYS A 72 -14.40 -3.20 8.70
CA LYS A 72 -13.94 -3.87 9.94
C LYS A 72 -12.96 -5.04 9.72
N SER A 73 -12.02 -4.90 8.78
CA SER A 73 -10.93 -5.87 8.62
C SER A 73 -10.12 -5.98 9.91
N ALA A 74 -9.97 -7.21 10.45
CA ALA A 74 -9.24 -7.46 11.70
C ALA A 74 -7.78 -6.98 11.64
N GLY A 75 -7.13 -7.07 10.46
CA GLY A 75 -5.77 -6.58 10.27
C GLY A 75 -5.67 -5.05 10.35
N ILE A 76 -6.66 -4.35 9.81
CA ILE A 76 -6.71 -2.88 9.84
C ILE A 76 -7.03 -2.41 11.27
N GLN A 77 -7.94 -3.07 11.98
CA GLN A 77 -8.23 -2.78 13.38
C GLN A 77 -6.99 -2.95 14.27
N ALA A 78 -6.28 -4.07 14.14
CA ALA A 78 -5.05 -4.30 14.89
C ALA A 78 -3.98 -3.25 14.57
N PHE A 79 -3.89 -2.79 13.31
CA PHE A 79 -2.99 -1.70 12.92
C PHE A 79 -3.40 -0.38 13.57
N THR A 80 -4.68 0.00 13.52
CA THR A 80 -5.16 1.26 14.09
C THR A 80 -4.98 1.27 15.61
N GLU A 81 -5.25 0.16 16.30
CA GLU A 81 -5.02 0.03 17.74
C GLU A 81 -3.53 0.15 18.11
N LYS A 82 -2.65 -0.53 17.36
CA LYS A 82 -1.21 -0.52 17.58
C LYS A 82 -0.61 0.90 17.51
N TYR A 83 -1.15 1.76 16.66
CA TYR A 83 -0.65 3.13 16.46
C TYR A 83 -1.57 4.22 17.02
N GLU A 84 -2.57 3.84 17.82
CA GLU A 84 -3.53 4.76 18.45
C GLU A 84 -4.23 5.67 17.44
N LEU A 85 -4.59 5.12 16.27
CA LEU A 85 -5.30 5.82 15.20
C LEU A 85 -6.80 5.59 15.33
N ASP A 86 -7.58 6.57 14.87
CA ASP A 86 -9.04 6.47 14.82
C ASP A 86 -9.47 5.28 13.95
N SER A 87 -10.25 4.39 14.56
CA SER A 87 -10.80 3.21 13.89
C SER A 87 -12.19 3.52 13.37
N ASP A 88 -12.26 3.81 12.07
CA ASP A 88 -13.51 4.08 11.36
C ASP A 88 -13.78 3.02 10.30
N GLU A 89 -15.00 3.01 9.78
CA GLU A 89 -15.37 2.19 8.62
C GLU A 89 -14.68 2.67 7.33
N GLU A 90 -14.21 3.91 7.34
CA GLU A 90 -13.42 4.54 6.28
C GLU A 90 -12.03 4.92 6.78
N ILE A 91 -11.04 4.71 5.91
CA ILE A 91 -9.65 5.14 6.11
C ILE A 91 -9.32 6.14 5.02
N ILE A 92 -8.86 7.32 5.44
CA ILE A 92 -8.38 8.38 4.55
C ILE A 92 -6.86 8.42 4.65
N LEU A 93 -6.19 8.08 3.56
CA LEU A 93 -4.76 8.26 3.40
C LEU A 93 -4.52 9.59 2.69
N ARG A 94 -3.63 10.43 3.24
CA ARG A 94 -3.24 11.69 2.58
C ARG A 94 -1.73 11.84 2.56
N ARG A 95 -1.20 12.20 1.39
CA ARG A 95 0.19 12.55 1.17
C ARG A 95 0.27 13.99 0.69
N GLU A 96 1.06 14.80 1.38
CA GLU A 96 1.34 16.18 1.00
C GLU A 96 2.81 16.33 0.64
N ILE A 97 3.12 17.12 -0.39
CA ILE A 97 4.48 17.53 -0.75
C ILE A 97 4.49 19.06 -0.82
N SER A 98 5.26 19.69 0.07
CA SER A 98 5.44 21.14 0.05
C SER A 98 6.27 21.59 -1.17
N ALA A 99 6.15 22.87 -1.53
CA ALA A 99 7.02 23.53 -2.52
C ALA A 99 8.52 23.35 -2.22
N ALA A 100 8.90 23.23 -0.94
CA ALA A 100 10.26 22.97 -0.50
C ALA A 100 10.68 21.48 -0.60
N GLY A 101 9.85 20.60 -1.18
CA GLY A 101 10.11 19.17 -1.37
C GLY A 101 9.90 18.31 -0.11
N LYS A 102 9.57 18.90 1.05
CA LYS A 102 9.24 18.11 2.25
C LYS A 102 7.91 17.40 2.06
N SER A 103 7.88 16.11 2.37
CA SER A 103 6.68 15.28 2.28
C SER A 103 6.14 14.88 3.67
N ARG A 104 4.82 14.89 3.81
CA ARG A 104 4.09 14.49 5.03
C ARG A 104 3.02 13.46 4.68
N SER A 105 2.78 12.52 5.59
CA SER A 105 1.73 11.51 5.47
C SER A 105 0.74 11.66 6.62
N PHE A 106 -0.52 11.34 6.33
CA PHE A 106 -1.60 11.32 7.30
C PHE A 106 -2.47 10.08 7.08
N ILE A 107 -3.00 9.55 8.17
CA ILE A 107 -4.06 8.55 8.22
C ILE A 107 -5.16 9.12 9.11
N ASN A 108 -6.39 9.29 8.59
CA ASN A 108 -7.51 9.90 9.31
C ASN A 108 -7.11 11.19 10.04
N ASP A 109 -6.54 12.14 9.28
CA ASP A 109 -5.99 13.42 9.76
C ASP A 109 -4.84 13.36 10.80
N THR A 110 -4.46 12.17 11.25
CA THR A 110 -3.34 11.97 12.18
C THR A 110 -2.02 11.85 11.40
N PRO A 111 -0.98 12.65 11.72
CA PRO A 111 0.30 12.58 11.04
C PRO A 111 1.03 11.27 11.34
N VAL A 112 1.50 10.58 10.30
CA VAL A 112 2.21 9.31 10.40
C VAL A 112 3.53 9.34 9.65
N ASN A 113 4.43 8.43 10.00
CA ASN A 113 5.66 8.23 9.25
C ASN A 113 5.43 7.37 8.00
N LEU A 114 6.41 7.36 7.09
CA LEU A 114 6.28 6.65 5.81
C LEU A 114 6.18 5.12 5.99
N SER A 115 6.85 4.56 7.01
CA SER A 115 6.78 3.12 7.29
C SER A 115 5.39 2.68 7.74
N GLN A 116 4.73 3.46 8.61
CA GLN A 116 3.35 3.21 9.04
C GLN A 116 2.39 3.27 7.86
N LEU A 117 2.55 4.28 6.98
CA LEU A 117 1.74 4.40 5.77
C LEU A 117 1.91 3.18 4.86
N LYS A 118 3.14 2.72 4.63
CA LYS A 118 3.42 1.51 3.83
C LYS A 118 2.84 0.24 4.46
N GLU A 119 2.97 0.08 5.77
CA GLU A 119 2.42 -1.07 6.52
C GLU A 119 0.90 -1.15 6.34
N LEU A 120 0.18 -0.02 6.44
CA LEU A 120 -1.26 0.01 6.18
C LEU A 120 -1.62 -0.17 4.70
N ALA A 121 -0.85 0.42 3.78
CA ALA A 121 -1.10 0.33 2.34
C ALA A 121 -1.16 -1.13 1.84
N ILE A 122 -0.27 -1.99 2.36
CA ILE A 122 -0.25 -3.44 2.03
C ILE A 122 -1.56 -4.13 2.43
N LEU A 123 -2.25 -3.66 3.47
CA LEU A 123 -3.54 -4.22 3.89
C LEU A 123 -4.71 -3.71 3.06
N LEU A 124 -4.53 -2.59 2.34
CA LEU A 124 -5.61 -1.89 1.63
C LEU A 124 -5.64 -2.19 0.14
N VAL A 125 -4.47 -2.33 -0.50
CA VAL A 125 -4.34 -2.40 -1.94
C VAL A 125 -3.27 -3.41 -2.33
N ASP A 126 -3.61 -4.26 -3.29
CA ASP A 126 -2.65 -5.03 -4.07
C ASP A 126 -2.49 -4.38 -5.45
N LEU A 127 -1.27 -3.99 -5.81
CA LEU A 127 -0.96 -3.25 -7.03
C LEU A 127 -0.19 -4.15 -7.99
N HIS A 128 -0.80 -4.44 -9.14
CA HIS A 128 -0.13 -5.17 -10.22
C HIS A 128 0.17 -4.25 -11.41
N GLN A 129 1.45 -4.05 -11.69
CA GLN A 129 2.00 -3.26 -12.77
C GLN A 129 2.54 -4.14 -13.91
N GLN A 130 2.96 -3.48 -14.99
CA GLN A 130 3.32 -4.10 -16.27
C GLN A 130 4.51 -5.09 -16.20
N PHE A 131 5.23 -5.15 -15.06
CA PHE A 131 6.37 -6.05 -14.81
C PHE A 131 6.19 -7.01 -13.62
N ASP A 132 5.03 -7.02 -12.94
CA ASP A 132 4.80 -7.86 -11.74
C ASP A 132 4.60 -9.34 -12.08
N THR A 133 4.53 -9.68 -13.36
CA THR A 133 4.56 -11.06 -13.87
C THR A 133 5.84 -11.82 -13.52
N MET A 134 6.90 -11.16 -13.04
CA MET A 134 8.09 -11.87 -12.53
C MET A 134 7.81 -12.64 -11.23
N GLU A 135 6.84 -12.22 -10.41
CA GLU A 135 6.57 -12.84 -9.12
C GLU A 135 5.92 -14.22 -9.27
N LEU A 136 5.09 -14.40 -10.30
CA LEU A 136 4.55 -15.71 -10.73
C LEU A 136 5.65 -16.72 -11.11
N GLY A 137 6.78 -16.20 -11.62
CA GLY A 137 7.95 -17.00 -11.96
C GLY A 137 8.82 -17.38 -10.76
N SER A 138 8.59 -16.79 -9.59
CA SER A 138 9.42 -17.07 -8.42
C SER A 138 9.14 -18.45 -7.83
N GLU A 139 10.20 -19.18 -7.47
CA GLU A 139 10.09 -20.50 -6.82
C GLU A 139 9.28 -20.43 -5.52
N GLN A 140 9.38 -19.30 -4.80
CA GLN A 140 8.65 -19.09 -3.56
C GLN A 140 7.15 -19.00 -3.78
N PHE A 141 6.70 -18.19 -4.75
CA PHE A 141 5.29 -18.08 -5.08
C PHE A 141 4.73 -19.40 -5.61
N GLN A 142 5.46 -20.07 -6.52
CA GLN A 142 5.06 -21.36 -7.05
C GLN A 142 4.91 -22.42 -5.95
N ARG A 143 5.83 -22.48 -4.99
CA ARG A 143 5.73 -23.38 -3.84
C ARG A 143 4.50 -23.07 -2.98
N GLN A 144 4.24 -21.79 -2.70
CA GLN A 144 3.05 -21.38 -1.95
C GLN A 144 1.75 -21.81 -2.65
N VAL A 145 1.68 -21.62 -3.97
CA VAL A 145 0.52 -22.05 -4.77
C VAL A 145 0.36 -23.57 -4.73
N MET A 146 1.45 -24.33 -4.88
CA MET A 146 1.43 -25.78 -4.78
C MET A 146 1.00 -26.28 -3.40
N ASP A 147 1.52 -25.70 -2.32
CA ASP A 147 1.13 -26.04 -0.95
C ASP A 147 -0.34 -25.71 -0.69
N ALA A 148 -0.84 -24.59 -1.22
CA ALA A 148 -2.24 -24.22 -1.10
C ALA A 148 -3.15 -25.21 -1.86
N LEU A 149 -2.80 -25.55 -3.11
CA LEU A 149 -3.54 -26.52 -3.92
C LEU A 149 -3.54 -27.93 -3.32
N ALA A 150 -2.42 -28.34 -2.70
CA ALA A 150 -2.29 -29.61 -2.03
C ALA A 150 -2.98 -29.65 -0.64
N GLY A 151 -3.45 -28.50 -0.12
CA GLY A 151 -4.05 -28.41 1.21
C GLY A 151 -3.03 -28.55 2.35
N ASN A 152 -1.77 -28.21 2.12
CA ASN A 152 -0.67 -28.41 3.07
C ASN A 152 -0.57 -27.36 4.17
N ALA A 153 -1.56 -26.47 4.35
CA ALA A 153 -1.49 -25.34 5.28
C ALA A 153 -1.03 -25.78 6.69
N THR A 154 -1.64 -26.82 7.25
CA THR A 154 -1.30 -27.37 8.57
C THR A 154 0.11 -27.95 8.64
N LEU A 155 0.56 -28.63 7.58
CA LEU A 155 1.90 -29.21 7.50
C LEU A 155 2.97 -28.12 7.42
N VAL A 156 2.71 -27.06 6.65
CA VAL A 156 3.59 -25.90 6.53
C VAL A 156 3.73 -25.20 7.87
N ASP A 157 2.65 -25.03 8.64
CA ASP A 157 2.72 -24.40 9.95
C ASP A 157 3.46 -25.25 10.99
N GLN A 158 3.22 -26.56 11.01
CA GLN A 158 3.99 -27.48 11.85
C GLN A 158 5.48 -27.45 11.50
N LEU A 159 5.81 -27.43 10.21
CA LEU A 159 7.20 -27.34 9.74
C LEU A 159 7.86 -26.03 10.20
N LYS A 160 7.18 -24.89 10.05
CA LYS A 160 7.67 -23.58 10.52
C LYS A 160 7.97 -23.59 12.02
N GLU A 161 7.07 -24.15 12.82
CA GLU A 161 7.24 -24.23 14.27
C GLU A 161 8.47 -25.07 14.63
N ARG A 162 8.57 -26.28 14.06
CA ARG A 162 9.72 -27.19 14.28
C ARG A 162 11.04 -26.59 13.82
N TYR A 163 11.04 -25.92 12.67
CA TYR A 163 12.22 -25.28 12.12
C TYR A 163 12.70 -24.11 12.99
N THR A 164 11.76 -23.31 13.50
CA THR A 164 12.06 -22.24 14.46
C THR A 164 12.70 -22.80 15.73
N GLN A 165 12.09 -23.85 16.32
CA GLN A 165 12.62 -24.53 17.50
C GLN A 165 14.04 -25.09 17.27
N TYR A 166 14.28 -25.73 16.13
CA TYR A 166 15.59 -26.25 15.74
C TYR A 166 16.64 -25.13 15.68
N ASN A 167 16.34 -24.04 14.97
CA ASN A 167 17.28 -22.91 14.83
C ASN A 167 17.56 -22.22 16.16
N THR A 168 16.55 -22.05 17.02
CA THR A 168 16.76 -21.50 18.37
C THR A 168 17.67 -22.40 19.20
N THR A 169 17.47 -23.72 19.14
CA THR A 169 18.28 -24.69 19.89
C THR A 169 19.71 -24.74 19.36
N LYS A 170 19.91 -24.72 18.04
CA LYS A 170 21.22 -24.67 17.40
C LYS A 170 22.01 -23.42 17.83
N LYS A 171 21.39 -22.24 17.81
CA LYS A 171 22.02 -21.00 18.28
C LYS A 171 22.44 -21.07 19.75
N LYS A 172 21.62 -21.69 20.61
CA LYS A 172 21.96 -21.89 22.03
C LYS A 172 23.17 -22.82 22.19
N LEU A 173 23.26 -23.86 21.38
CA LEU A 173 24.39 -24.78 21.38
C LEU A 173 25.69 -24.12 20.89
N GLU A 174 25.61 -23.24 19.88
CA GLU A 174 26.77 -22.48 19.37
C GLU A 174 27.26 -21.39 20.33
N MET A 175 26.46 -21.03 21.34
CA MET A 175 26.83 -20.07 22.39
C MET A 175 27.43 -20.72 23.65
N LEU A 176 27.47 -22.06 23.71
CA LEU A 176 28.11 -22.85 24.76
C LEU A 176 29.54 -23.24 24.35
#